data_AF-A0A7X7AAR2-F1
#
_entry.id   AF-A0A7X7AAR2-F1
#
_cell.length_a   1.000
_cell.length_b   1.000
_cell.length_c   1.000
_cell.angle_alpha   90.00
_cell.angle_beta   90.00
_cell.angle_gamma   90.00
#
_symmetry.space_group_name_H-M   'P 1'
#
loop_
_entity.id
_entity.type
_entity.pdbx_description
1 polymer ?
#
loop_
_entity_poly.entity_id
_entity_poly.type
_entity_poly.pdbx_seq_one_letter_code
_entity_poly.pdbx_strand_id
1 'polypeptide(L)'
;MYKKYYNLLKEGNTTQELADLAGIPYETMRKGIYRYAKKNKLPLPSEVMADELDTSSEKAFIEKTKIHSNGEEEITRLVPEEALDNPEALLEELGYNPEAWDVIESSRSKWGRKAGKMFFSGRVRVRPKTNEITQEELLQSILAEVTKYKPDPIITPTNIPNKKQSLVIPLYDLHYSIDNIPYFQKFLQELAKELEGNVYEEIVITLGGDALEHDNFVFTTEAGTRTEDTNIRADYVALYHFLAELFNLALDKATKVRYYNVRGNHSPSMDWTLSLMLQELFPQIEMDIEPDSLKAISVYDTFIALEHGDIKSAKRVEESIGYLYRDLFSKCNFHYVFTGHLHGEKEILSDTGTFVKIRFP
;
A
#
# COMPACT_ATOMS: atom_id res chain seq x y z
N MET A 1 33.52 -49.28 2.56
CA MET A 1 32.75 -49.54 3.79
C MET A 1 31.27 -49.77 3.50
N TYR A 2 30.53 -48.77 3.00
CA TYR A 2 29.05 -48.86 2.82
C TYR A 2 28.52 -49.82 1.74
N LYS A 3 29.39 -50.39 0.89
CA LYS A 3 29.03 -51.49 -0.04
C LYS A 3 28.45 -52.70 0.68
N LYS A 4 29.04 -53.09 1.82
CA LYS A 4 28.59 -54.25 2.62
C LYS A 4 27.18 -54.00 3.16
N TYR A 5 26.95 -52.84 3.76
CA TYR A 5 25.67 -52.47 4.35
C TYR A 5 24.56 -52.30 3.29
N TYR A 6 24.89 -51.75 2.12
CA TYR A 6 23.94 -51.67 1.01
C TYR A 6 23.48 -53.07 0.53
N ASN A 7 24.36 -54.08 0.54
CA ASN A 7 23.99 -55.45 0.18
C ASN A 7 23.15 -56.13 1.27
N LEU A 8 23.54 -55.97 2.55
CA LEU A 8 22.77 -56.52 3.68
C LEU A 8 21.35 -55.95 3.74
N LEU A 9 21.17 -54.69 3.34
CA LEU A 9 19.86 -54.08 3.23
C LEU A 9 19.00 -54.73 2.12
N LYS A 10 19.61 -55.17 1.00
CA LYS A 10 18.91 -55.95 -0.04
C LYS A 10 18.54 -57.36 0.40
N GLU A 11 19.23 -57.88 1.40
CA GLU A 11 18.96 -59.20 2.00
C GLU A 11 17.84 -59.14 3.06
N GLY A 12 17.23 -57.96 3.26
CA GLY A 12 16.04 -57.78 4.12
C GLY A 12 16.32 -57.20 5.50
N ASN A 13 17.57 -56.83 5.81
CA ASN A 13 17.89 -56.11 7.04
C ASN A 13 17.40 -54.66 6.95
N THR A 14 16.99 -54.10 8.07
CA THR A 14 16.60 -52.68 8.20
C THR A 14 17.83 -51.78 8.38
N THR A 15 17.69 -50.50 8.04
CA THR A 15 18.78 -49.53 8.21
C THR A 15 19.17 -49.36 9.69
N GLN A 16 18.21 -49.55 10.61
CA GLN A 16 18.45 -49.51 12.06
C GLN A 16 19.31 -50.69 12.55
N GLU A 17 18.99 -51.92 12.14
CA GLU A 17 19.78 -53.10 12.50
C GLU A 17 21.24 -52.99 12.03
N LEU A 18 21.45 -52.41 10.85
CA LEU A 18 22.79 -52.20 10.30
C LEU A 18 23.56 -51.11 11.07
N ALA A 19 22.87 -50.06 11.50
CA ALA A 19 23.46 -49.00 12.31
C ALA A 19 23.92 -49.52 13.68
N ASP A 20 23.06 -50.32 14.33
CA ASP A 20 23.35 -50.97 15.61
C ASP A 20 24.51 -51.96 15.48
N LEU A 21 24.52 -52.78 14.42
CA LEU A 21 25.62 -53.70 14.11
C LEU A 21 26.96 -52.99 13.90
N ALA A 22 26.93 -51.79 13.32
CA ALA A 22 28.12 -51.00 13.04
C ALA A 22 28.53 -50.08 14.21
N GLY A 23 27.72 -49.97 15.26
CA GLY A 23 27.96 -49.06 16.38
C GLY A 23 27.97 -47.59 15.98
N ILE A 24 27.21 -47.20 14.95
CA ILE A 24 27.13 -45.81 14.46
C ILE A 24 25.69 -45.30 14.50
N PRO A 25 25.46 -43.98 14.60
CA PRO A 25 24.11 -43.43 14.56
C PRO A 25 23.37 -43.81 13.28
N TYR A 26 22.07 -44.10 13.39
CA TYR A 26 21.16 -44.41 12.28
C TYR A 26 21.38 -43.49 11.08
N GLU A 27 21.40 -42.18 11.31
CA GLU A 27 21.50 -41.18 10.25
C GLU A 27 22.87 -41.20 9.53
N THR A 28 23.92 -41.63 10.22
CA THR A 28 25.26 -41.82 9.64
C THR A 28 25.27 -43.06 8.74
N MET A 29 24.61 -44.14 9.17
CA MET A 29 24.44 -45.35 8.35
C MET A 29 23.63 -45.05 7.09
N ARG A 30 22.46 -44.40 7.24
CA ARG A 30 21.56 -44.02 6.16
C ARG A 30 22.26 -43.17 5.09
N LYS A 31 22.90 -42.06 5.49
CA LYS A 31 23.65 -41.17 4.58
C LYS A 31 24.80 -41.90 3.89
N GLY A 32 25.48 -42.80 4.59
CA GLY A 32 26.56 -43.62 4.03
C GLY A 32 26.07 -44.55 2.91
N ILE A 33 24.96 -45.26 3.15
CA ILE A 33 24.32 -46.15 2.17
C ILE A 33 23.80 -45.34 0.96
N TYR A 34 23.14 -44.20 1.21
CA TYR A 34 22.66 -43.29 0.16
C TYR A 34 23.78 -42.80 -0.75
N ARG A 35 24.86 -42.25 -0.16
CA ARG A 35 26.01 -41.72 -0.93
C ARG A 35 26.68 -42.82 -1.74
N TYR A 36 26.78 -44.03 -1.19
CA TYR A 36 27.30 -45.18 -1.91
C TYR A 36 26.42 -45.56 -3.10
N ALA A 37 25.10 -45.67 -2.93
CA ALA A 37 24.18 -46.00 -4.01
C ALA A 37 24.23 -44.96 -5.15
N LYS A 38 24.17 -43.68 -4.80
CA LYS A 38 24.22 -42.56 -5.76
C LYS A 38 25.55 -42.50 -6.52
N LYS A 39 26.69 -42.64 -5.83
CA LYS A 39 28.03 -42.65 -6.45
C LYS A 39 28.18 -43.78 -7.47
N ASN A 40 27.52 -44.91 -7.24
CA ASN A 40 27.62 -46.11 -8.07
C ASN A 40 26.40 -46.31 -8.99
N LYS A 41 25.48 -45.34 -9.08
CA LYS A 41 24.25 -45.42 -9.90
C LYS A 41 23.40 -46.68 -9.63
N LEU A 42 23.31 -47.08 -8.36
CA LEU A 42 22.52 -48.23 -7.91
C LEU A 42 21.12 -47.78 -7.48
N PRO A 43 20.09 -48.66 -7.59
CA PRO A 43 18.74 -48.32 -7.14
C PRO A 43 18.73 -47.99 -5.65
N LEU A 44 18.00 -46.94 -5.28
CA LEU A 44 17.89 -46.51 -3.88
C LEU A 44 16.89 -47.42 -3.16
N PRO A 45 17.25 -47.98 -2.00
CA PRO A 45 16.33 -48.78 -1.19
C PRO A 45 15.14 -47.94 -0.73
N SER A 46 13.94 -48.53 -0.72
CA SER A 46 12.67 -47.86 -0.37
C SER A 46 12.69 -47.21 1.01
N GLU A 47 13.31 -47.85 2.00
CA GLU A 47 13.49 -47.31 3.37
C GLU A 47 14.33 -46.03 3.39
N VAL A 48 15.33 -45.91 2.51
CA VAL A 48 16.21 -44.73 2.41
C VAL A 48 15.52 -43.60 1.62
N MET A 49 14.56 -43.92 0.75
CA MET A 49 13.79 -42.96 -0.05
C MET A 49 12.68 -42.26 0.76
N ALA A 50 12.09 -42.94 1.77
CA ALA A 50 10.97 -42.42 2.56
C ALA A 50 11.33 -41.13 3.33
N ASP A 51 12.56 -41.02 3.84
CA ASP A 51 13.07 -39.84 4.58
C ASP A 51 13.65 -38.73 3.69
N GLU A 52 13.82 -38.94 2.38
CA GLU A 52 14.25 -37.86 1.46
C GLU A 52 13.13 -36.82 1.26
N LEU A 53 11.87 -37.22 1.48
CA LEU A 53 10.71 -36.31 1.49
C LEU A 53 10.69 -35.37 2.70
N ASP A 54 11.29 -35.75 3.83
CA ASP A 54 11.26 -34.96 5.08
C ASP A 54 12.40 -33.92 5.15
N THR A 55 13.51 -34.17 4.44
CA THR A 55 14.71 -33.31 4.44
C THR A 55 14.86 -32.43 3.19
N SER A 56 13.96 -32.54 2.21
CA SER A 56 13.95 -31.64 1.03
C SER A 56 13.34 -30.25 1.30
N SER A 57 12.87 -30.00 2.53
CA SER A 57 12.13 -28.79 2.96
C SER A 57 13.00 -27.57 3.30
N GLU A 58 14.33 -27.62 3.16
CA GLU A 58 15.20 -26.45 3.37
C GLU A 58 15.37 -25.55 2.13
N LYS A 59 14.77 -25.88 0.98
CA LYS A 59 14.68 -24.89 -0.10
C LYS A 59 13.54 -23.94 0.21
N ALA A 60 13.88 -22.68 0.50
CA ALA A 60 12.90 -21.59 0.57
C ALA A 60 12.00 -21.63 -0.67
N PHE A 61 10.71 -21.85 -0.45
CA PHE A 61 9.73 -21.72 -1.53
C PHE A 61 9.75 -20.27 -2.02
N ILE A 62 9.88 -20.08 -3.33
CA ILE A 62 9.89 -18.75 -3.92
C ILE A 62 8.46 -18.44 -4.33
N GLU A 63 7.82 -17.54 -3.60
CA GLU A 63 6.56 -16.95 -4.02
C GLU A 63 6.77 -16.11 -5.28
N LYS A 64 5.81 -16.18 -6.19
CA LYS A 64 5.83 -15.40 -7.43
C LYS A 64 4.47 -14.79 -7.63
N THR A 65 4.45 -13.51 -7.96
CA THR A 65 3.26 -12.78 -8.40
C THR A 65 3.59 -12.14 -9.74
N LYS A 66 2.69 -12.28 -10.71
CA LYS A 66 2.78 -11.62 -12.00
C LYS A 66 1.44 -10.97 -12.30
N ILE A 67 1.47 -9.67 -12.55
CA ILE A 67 0.28 -8.89 -12.92
C ILE A 67 0.33 -8.65 -14.42
N HIS A 68 -0.77 -8.94 -15.10
CA HIS A 68 -0.95 -8.72 -16.53
C HIS A 68 -1.60 -7.36 -16.80
N SER A 69 -1.37 -6.79 -17.99
CA SER A 69 -1.91 -5.48 -18.37
C SER A 69 -3.44 -5.40 -18.41
N ASN A 70 -4.13 -6.54 -18.40
CA ASN A 70 -5.59 -6.64 -18.37
C ASN A 70 -6.15 -6.86 -16.95
N GLY A 71 -5.34 -6.69 -15.91
CA GLY A 71 -5.75 -6.87 -14.51
C GLY A 71 -5.74 -8.32 -14.01
N GLU A 72 -5.44 -9.29 -14.87
CA GLU A 72 -5.26 -10.68 -14.42
C GLU A 72 -3.97 -10.84 -13.63
N GLU A 73 -4.02 -11.69 -12.61
CA GLU A 73 -2.86 -11.99 -11.76
C GLU A 73 -2.56 -13.48 -11.77
N GLU A 74 -1.27 -13.82 -11.85
CA GLU A 74 -0.77 -15.18 -11.67
C GLU A 74 0.05 -15.22 -10.37
N ILE A 75 -0.47 -15.90 -9.35
CA ILE A 75 0.20 -16.10 -8.07
C ILE A 75 0.63 -17.54 -7.92
N THR A 76 1.82 -17.74 -7.35
CA THR A 76 2.31 -19.03 -6.88
C THR A 76 2.71 -18.92 -5.41
N ARG A 77 1.97 -19.59 -4.51
CA ARG A 77 2.23 -19.67 -3.05
C ARG A 77 2.09 -21.09 -2.51
N LEU A 78 2.55 -21.30 -1.28
CA LEU A 78 2.25 -22.51 -0.53
C LEU A 78 0.88 -22.40 0.12
N VAL A 79 0.02 -23.39 -0.15
CA VAL A 79 -1.32 -23.49 0.43
C VAL A 79 -1.50 -24.84 1.12
N PRO A 80 -2.29 -24.90 2.20
CA PRO A 80 -2.65 -26.16 2.83
C PRO A 80 -3.54 -27.01 1.92
N GLU A 81 -3.56 -28.32 2.14
CA GLU A 81 -4.38 -29.25 1.33
C GLU A 81 -5.87 -28.88 1.37
N GLU A 82 -6.34 -28.45 2.55
CA GLU A 82 -7.75 -28.15 2.79
C GLU A 82 -8.28 -26.98 1.94
N ALA A 83 -7.41 -26.03 1.58
CA ALA A 83 -7.77 -24.87 0.77
C ALA A 83 -7.90 -25.19 -0.72
N LEU A 84 -7.40 -26.34 -1.19
CA LEU A 84 -7.32 -26.65 -2.63
C LEU A 84 -8.65 -27.08 -3.25
N ASP A 85 -9.60 -27.52 -2.42
CA ASP A 85 -10.86 -28.10 -2.90
C ASP A 85 -12.02 -27.09 -2.89
N ASN A 86 -11.81 -25.87 -2.37
CA ASN A 86 -12.76 -24.76 -2.41
C ASN A 86 -12.09 -23.51 -3.04
N PRO A 87 -12.56 -23.02 -4.20
CA PRO A 87 -12.04 -21.80 -4.82
C PRO A 87 -12.03 -20.57 -3.91
N GLU A 88 -13.03 -20.39 -3.04
CA GLU A 88 -13.10 -19.26 -2.11
C GLU A 88 -12.02 -19.36 -1.03
N ALA A 89 -11.90 -20.53 -0.40
CA ALA A 89 -10.84 -20.79 0.58
C ALA A 89 -9.43 -20.69 -0.04
N LEU A 90 -9.29 -21.07 -1.32
CA LEU A 90 -8.06 -20.90 -2.07
C LEU A 90 -7.73 -19.43 -2.30
N LEU A 91 -8.73 -18.61 -2.64
CA LEU A 91 -8.56 -17.16 -2.80
C LEU A 91 -8.16 -16.52 -1.47
N GLU A 92 -8.85 -16.84 -0.37
CA GLU A 92 -8.56 -16.31 0.96
C GLU A 92 -7.12 -16.64 1.41
N GLU A 93 -6.67 -17.90 1.25
CA GLU A 93 -5.30 -18.30 1.61
C GLU A 93 -4.23 -17.65 0.72
N LEU A 94 -4.62 -17.19 -0.47
CA LEU A 94 -3.75 -16.43 -1.37
C LEU A 94 -3.82 -14.92 -1.11
N GLY A 95 -4.69 -14.48 -0.19
CA GLY A 95 -4.89 -13.07 0.17
C GLY A 95 -5.82 -12.30 -0.77
N TYR A 96 -6.67 -13.00 -1.53
CA TYR A 96 -7.71 -12.40 -2.36
C TYR A 96 -9.06 -12.44 -1.66
N ASN A 97 -9.85 -11.37 -1.82
CA ASN A 97 -11.26 -11.39 -1.41
C ASN A 97 -12.07 -12.22 -2.42
N PRO A 98 -12.72 -13.34 -2.00
CA PRO A 98 -13.52 -14.16 -2.90
C PRO A 98 -14.68 -13.41 -3.55
N GLU A 99 -15.19 -12.34 -2.94
CA GLU A 99 -16.23 -11.48 -3.52
C GLU A 99 -15.70 -10.57 -4.63
N ALA A 100 -14.39 -10.28 -4.64
CA ALA A 100 -13.76 -9.39 -5.60
C ALA A 100 -12.97 -10.11 -6.70
N TRP A 101 -12.80 -11.45 -6.63
CA TRP A 101 -11.94 -12.20 -7.56
C TRP A 101 -12.55 -13.52 -8.05
N ASP A 102 -12.32 -13.81 -9.34
CA ASP A 102 -12.64 -15.08 -10.00
C ASP A 102 -11.36 -15.86 -10.25
N VAL A 103 -11.38 -17.17 -10.00
CA VAL A 103 -10.32 -18.09 -10.43
C VAL A 103 -10.50 -18.42 -11.92
N ILE A 104 -9.55 -18.03 -12.77
CA ILE A 104 -9.50 -18.41 -14.19
C ILE A 104 -8.90 -19.81 -14.35
N GLU A 105 -7.78 -20.05 -13.68
CA GLU A 105 -7.03 -21.30 -13.77
C GLU A 105 -6.40 -21.58 -12.41
N SER A 106 -6.43 -22.83 -11.97
CA SER A 106 -5.67 -23.27 -10.81
C SER A 106 -4.91 -24.55 -11.14
N SER A 107 -3.68 -24.64 -10.66
CA SER A 107 -2.86 -25.83 -10.75
C SER A 107 -2.15 -26.07 -9.42
N ARG A 108 -1.98 -27.35 -9.07
CA ARG A 108 -1.36 -27.76 -7.82
C ARG A 108 -0.25 -28.76 -8.06
N SER A 109 0.85 -28.58 -7.35
CA SER A 109 1.91 -29.59 -7.25
C SER A 109 2.31 -29.80 -5.81
N LYS A 110 2.42 -31.06 -5.39
CA LYS A 110 2.84 -31.43 -4.03
C LYS A 110 4.22 -30.82 -3.74
N TRP A 111 4.35 -30.11 -2.63
CA TRP A 111 5.61 -29.49 -2.23
C TRP A 111 6.30 -30.22 -1.09
N GLY A 112 5.65 -30.36 0.06
CA GLY A 112 6.28 -30.97 1.25
C GLY A 112 5.48 -30.78 2.53
N ARG A 113 6.09 -31.12 3.67
CA ARG A 113 5.47 -30.91 4.99
C ARG A 113 6.08 -29.69 5.70
N LYS A 114 5.25 -28.91 6.40
CA LYS A 114 5.67 -27.84 7.31
C LYS A 114 4.87 -27.98 8.61
N ALA A 115 5.58 -28.04 9.75
CA ALA A 115 4.97 -28.26 11.08
C ALA A 115 4.00 -29.47 11.13
N GLY A 116 4.35 -30.56 10.44
CA GLY A 116 3.54 -31.78 10.39
C GLY A 116 2.35 -31.77 9.42
N LYS A 117 2.00 -30.62 8.83
CA LYS A 117 0.94 -30.49 7.82
C LYS A 117 1.49 -30.55 6.40
N MET A 118 0.72 -31.12 5.46
CA MET A 118 1.07 -31.19 4.04
C MET A 118 0.76 -29.86 3.36
N PHE A 119 1.71 -29.36 2.56
CA PHE A 119 1.57 -28.14 1.76
C PHE A 119 1.78 -28.45 0.27
N PHE A 120 1.05 -27.70 -0.55
CA PHE A 120 1.10 -27.76 -2.00
C PHE A 120 1.54 -26.39 -2.54
N SER A 121 2.27 -26.39 -3.65
CA SER A 121 2.44 -25.21 -4.48
C SER A 121 1.15 -25.00 -5.25
N GLY A 122 0.34 -24.04 -4.83
CA GLY A 122 -0.82 -23.57 -5.57
C GLY A 122 -0.37 -22.48 -6.54
N ARG A 123 -0.55 -22.71 -7.84
CA ARG A 123 -0.51 -21.64 -8.84
C ARG A 123 -1.93 -21.33 -9.24
N VAL A 124 -2.34 -20.08 -9.08
CA VAL A 124 -3.67 -19.62 -9.46
C VAL A 124 -3.52 -18.42 -10.36
N ARG A 125 -4.24 -18.46 -11.47
CA ARG A 125 -4.51 -17.30 -12.31
C ARG A 125 -5.89 -16.80 -11.94
N VAL A 126 -5.95 -15.58 -11.43
CA VAL A 126 -7.18 -14.92 -11.03
C VAL A 126 -7.42 -13.70 -11.90
N ARG A 127 -8.67 -13.28 -11.97
CA ARG A 127 -9.07 -11.97 -12.49
C ARG A 127 -9.96 -11.30 -11.46
N PRO A 128 -9.94 -9.97 -11.35
CA PRO A 128 -10.94 -9.31 -10.54
C PRO A 128 -12.31 -9.73 -11.09
N LYS A 129 -13.22 -10.13 -10.20
CA LYS A 129 -14.64 -10.15 -10.50
C LYS A 129 -14.92 -8.74 -10.96
N THR A 130 -15.20 -8.59 -12.24
CA THR A 130 -15.71 -7.34 -12.77
C THR A 130 -17.09 -7.18 -12.13
N ASN A 131 -17.15 -6.58 -10.94
CA ASN A 131 -18.13 -5.53 -10.77
C ASN A 131 -17.77 -4.57 -11.88
N GLU A 132 -18.56 -4.57 -12.95
CA GLU A 132 -18.37 -3.78 -14.16
C GLU A 132 -18.51 -2.28 -13.84
N ILE A 133 -17.79 -1.76 -12.84
CA ILE A 133 -17.64 -0.32 -12.64
C ILE A 133 -16.78 0.15 -13.80
N THR A 134 -17.47 0.40 -14.90
CA THR A 134 -16.90 1.11 -16.03
C THR A 134 -16.54 2.51 -15.56
N GLN A 135 -15.63 3.17 -16.27
CA GLN A 135 -15.38 4.60 -16.07
C GLN A 135 -16.69 5.40 -16.11
N GLU A 136 -17.65 4.97 -16.93
CA GLU A 136 -18.99 5.55 -16.99
C GLU A 136 -19.78 5.34 -15.71
N GLU A 137 -19.78 4.15 -15.10
CA GLU A 137 -20.48 3.93 -13.84
C GLU A 137 -19.87 4.72 -12.67
N LEU A 138 -18.54 4.84 -12.61
CA LEU A 138 -17.89 5.73 -11.65
C LEU A 138 -18.30 7.17 -11.94
N LEU A 139 -18.21 7.63 -13.19
CA LEU A 139 -18.60 8.98 -13.59
C LEU A 139 -20.06 9.26 -13.22
N GLN A 140 -20.99 8.36 -13.50
CA GLN A 140 -22.40 8.53 -13.14
C GLN A 140 -22.60 8.58 -11.63
N SER A 141 -21.85 7.80 -10.85
CA SER A 141 -21.90 7.87 -9.39
C SER A 141 -21.37 9.19 -8.86
N ILE A 142 -20.27 9.67 -9.44
CA ILE A 142 -19.68 10.96 -9.15
C ILE A 142 -20.69 12.06 -9.51
N LEU A 143 -21.20 12.07 -10.74
CA LEU A 143 -22.19 13.04 -11.20
C LEU A 143 -23.44 13.03 -10.33
N ALA A 144 -23.92 11.87 -9.89
CA ALA A 144 -25.06 11.77 -8.99
C ALA A 144 -24.79 12.42 -7.63
N GLU A 145 -23.56 12.37 -7.11
CA GLU A 145 -23.20 13.05 -5.86
C GLU A 145 -22.88 14.54 -6.07
N VAL A 146 -22.12 14.87 -7.11
CA VAL A 146 -21.79 16.24 -7.53
C VAL A 146 -23.05 17.05 -7.82
N THR A 147 -24.06 16.46 -8.49
CA THR A 147 -25.32 17.16 -8.79
C THR A 147 -26.22 17.38 -7.58
N LYS A 148 -26.07 16.57 -6.51
CA LYS A 148 -26.73 16.84 -5.22
C LYS A 148 -26.02 17.96 -4.46
N TYR A 149 -24.71 18.07 -4.63
CA TYR A 149 -23.94 19.16 -4.06
C TYR A 149 -24.31 20.47 -4.76
N LYS A 150 -24.95 21.37 -4.01
CA LYS A 150 -25.13 22.75 -4.44
C LYS A 150 -23.96 23.51 -3.85
N PRO A 151 -23.02 24.02 -4.66
CA PRO A 151 -21.97 24.86 -4.12
C PRO A 151 -22.62 26.00 -3.35
N ASP A 152 -22.23 26.14 -2.09
CA ASP A 152 -22.68 27.28 -1.30
C ASP A 152 -22.24 28.55 -2.05
N PRO A 153 -23.12 29.57 -2.15
CA PRO A 153 -22.76 30.82 -2.80
C PRO A 153 -21.48 31.35 -2.14
N ILE A 154 -20.56 31.92 -2.93
CA ILE A 154 -19.29 32.47 -2.45
C ILE A 154 -19.54 33.24 -1.15
N ILE A 155 -19.18 32.62 -0.02
CA ILE A 155 -19.37 33.23 1.28
C ILE A 155 -18.17 34.12 1.49
N THR A 156 -18.35 35.42 1.31
CA THR A 156 -17.41 36.37 1.91
C THR A 156 -17.57 36.24 3.42
N PRO A 157 -16.52 35.89 4.18
CA PRO A 157 -16.65 35.79 5.63
C PRO A 157 -17.19 37.11 6.17
N THR A 158 -18.30 37.04 6.89
CA THR A 158 -18.92 38.22 7.51
C THR A 158 -18.09 38.76 8.66
N ASN A 159 -17.15 37.96 9.17
CA ASN A 159 -16.21 38.33 10.20
C ASN A 159 -14.84 38.64 9.60
N ILE A 160 -14.41 39.89 9.73
CA ILE A 160 -13.06 40.31 9.39
C ILE A 160 -12.11 39.72 10.45
N PRO A 161 -11.00 39.07 10.05
CA PRO A 161 -10.02 38.54 11.00
C PRO A 161 -9.55 39.62 11.98
N ASN A 162 -9.68 39.34 13.28
CA ASN A 162 -9.22 40.26 14.33
C ASN A 162 -7.68 40.30 14.44
N LYS A 163 -6.99 39.35 13.80
CA LYS A 163 -5.52 39.21 13.76
C LYS A 163 -5.09 38.65 12.40
N LYS A 164 -3.90 39.03 11.95
CA LYS A 164 -3.24 38.41 10.80
C LYS A 164 -2.78 37.01 11.15
N GLN A 165 -3.60 36.02 10.88
CA GLN A 165 -3.32 34.62 11.15
C GLN A 165 -3.62 33.79 9.91
N SER A 166 -2.77 32.79 9.66
CA SER A 166 -3.01 31.77 8.66
C SER A 166 -2.84 30.39 9.27
N LEU A 167 -3.50 29.41 8.68
CA LEU A 167 -3.45 28.03 9.10
C LEU A 167 -3.08 27.18 7.89
N VAL A 168 -2.25 26.17 8.10
CA VAL A 168 -1.99 25.13 7.12
C VAL A 168 -2.51 23.82 7.67
N ILE A 169 -3.32 23.12 6.88
CA ILE A 169 -3.91 21.82 7.19
C ILE A 169 -3.29 20.82 6.22
N PRO A 170 -2.18 20.18 6.60
CA PRO A 170 -1.52 19.24 5.74
C PRO A 170 -2.09 17.84 5.94
N LEU A 171 -2.61 17.24 4.87
CA LEU A 171 -3.20 15.90 4.82
C LEU A 171 -2.24 14.98 4.05
N TYR A 172 -1.56 14.06 4.70
CA TYR A 172 -0.58 13.14 4.07
C TYR A 172 -0.91 11.71 4.46
N ASP A 173 -0.70 10.75 3.56
CA ASP A 173 -0.84 9.32 3.84
C ASP A 173 -2.20 8.98 4.47
N LEU A 174 -3.31 9.47 3.88
CA LEU A 174 -4.63 9.27 4.48
C LEU A 174 -5.08 7.82 4.38
N HIS A 175 -4.72 7.13 3.29
CA HIS A 175 -5.18 5.77 2.98
C HIS A 175 -6.67 5.62 3.30
N TYR A 176 -7.46 6.56 2.78
CA TYR A 176 -8.86 6.74 3.15
C TYR A 176 -9.67 5.54 2.70
N SER A 177 -10.50 5.01 3.59
CA SER A 177 -11.42 3.92 3.31
C SER A 177 -12.72 4.08 4.08
N ILE A 178 -13.76 3.38 3.67
CA ILE A 178 -15.02 3.36 4.42
C ILE A 178 -14.86 2.91 5.88
N ASP A 179 -13.82 2.14 6.18
CA ASP A 179 -13.56 1.62 7.52
C ASP A 179 -13.01 2.69 8.47
N ASN A 180 -12.36 3.72 7.95
CA ASN A 180 -11.77 4.80 8.75
C ASN A 180 -12.58 6.11 8.74
N ILE A 181 -13.78 6.12 8.14
CA ILE A 181 -14.71 7.27 8.21
C ILE A 181 -14.90 7.82 9.64
N PRO A 182 -15.15 6.99 10.69
CA PRO A 182 -15.35 7.52 12.04
C PRO A 182 -14.13 8.28 12.58
N TYR A 183 -12.92 7.88 12.18
CA TYR A 183 -11.69 8.56 12.56
C TYR A 183 -11.62 9.96 11.91
N PHE A 184 -11.88 10.04 10.61
CA PHE A 184 -11.84 11.32 9.87
C PHE A 184 -12.97 12.26 10.25
N GLN A 185 -14.16 11.75 10.57
CA GLN A 185 -15.25 12.56 11.14
C GLN A 185 -14.87 13.14 12.49
N LYS A 186 -14.21 12.36 13.34
CA LYS A 186 -13.70 12.84 14.62
C LYS A 186 -12.65 13.93 14.42
N PHE A 187 -11.72 13.76 13.47
CA PHE A 187 -10.75 14.79 13.09
C PHE A 187 -11.44 16.10 12.67
N LEU A 188 -12.45 16.04 11.79
CA LEU A 188 -13.20 17.25 11.38
C LEU A 188 -13.89 17.93 12.57
N GLN A 189 -14.45 17.17 13.50
CA GLN A 189 -15.08 17.72 14.70
C GLN A 189 -14.07 18.37 15.65
N GLU A 190 -12.88 17.77 15.82
CA GLU A 190 -11.81 18.32 16.64
C GLU A 190 -11.25 19.59 16.00
N LEU A 191 -10.98 19.56 14.70
CA LEU A 191 -10.58 20.73 13.93
C LEU A 191 -11.62 21.85 14.03
N ALA A 192 -12.91 21.56 13.81
CA ALA A 192 -13.96 22.58 13.91
C ALA A 192 -14.03 23.25 15.30
N LYS A 193 -13.75 22.50 16.37
CA LYS A 193 -13.63 23.03 17.73
C LYS A 193 -12.38 23.89 17.92
N GLU A 194 -11.25 23.49 17.37
CA GLU A 194 -10.01 24.28 17.42
C GLU A 194 -10.12 25.60 16.65
N LEU A 195 -10.88 25.60 15.55
CA LEU A 195 -11.18 26.79 14.75
C LEU A 195 -12.30 27.65 15.35
N GLU A 196 -12.94 27.22 16.43
CA GLU A 196 -14.04 27.96 17.06
C GLU A 196 -13.54 29.30 17.61
N GLY A 197 -14.25 30.39 17.26
CA GLY A 197 -13.89 31.75 17.68
C GLY A 197 -12.70 32.38 16.95
N ASN A 198 -12.08 31.67 16.01
CA ASN A 198 -11.01 32.18 15.15
C ASN A 198 -11.49 32.39 13.71
N VAL A 199 -10.96 33.42 13.06
CA VAL A 199 -11.09 33.64 11.61
C VAL A 199 -9.71 33.98 11.08
N TYR A 200 -9.32 33.33 9.99
CA TYR A 200 -8.00 33.39 9.39
C TYR A 200 -8.02 34.27 8.13
N GLU A 201 -6.91 34.93 7.81
CA GLU A 201 -6.80 35.59 6.49
C GLU A 201 -6.68 34.51 5.40
N GLU A 202 -5.97 33.43 5.70
CA GLU A 202 -5.75 32.33 4.77
C GLU A 202 -5.73 30.96 5.47
N ILE A 203 -6.46 30.00 4.91
CA ILE A 203 -6.29 28.57 5.20
C ILE A 203 -5.71 27.90 3.95
N VAL A 204 -4.61 27.18 4.13
CA VAL A 204 -4.01 26.34 3.08
C VAL A 204 -4.28 24.88 3.43
N ILE A 205 -4.91 24.15 2.52
CA ILE A 205 -5.11 22.70 2.64
C ILE A 205 -4.17 22.03 1.64
N THR A 206 -3.47 20.98 2.06
CA THR A 206 -2.60 20.23 1.14
C THR A 206 -2.98 18.75 1.17
N LEU A 207 -3.31 18.17 0.03
CA LEU A 207 -3.34 16.73 -0.16
C LEU A 207 -1.94 16.29 -0.59
N GLY A 208 -1.19 15.77 0.37
CA GLY A 208 0.22 15.41 0.30
C GLY A 208 0.53 14.08 -0.40
N GLY A 209 -0.41 13.57 -1.18
CA GLY A 209 -0.34 12.25 -1.80
C GLY A 209 -0.84 11.11 -0.89
N ASP A 210 -1.13 9.99 -1.54
CA ASP A 210 -1.60 8.74 -0.94
C ASP A 210 -2.91 8.93 -0.15
N ALA A 211 -3.87 9.62 -0.78
CA ALA A 211 -5.18 9.81 -0.18
C ALA A 211 -6.02 8.52 -0.22
N LEU A 212 -5.87 7.72 -1.28
CA LEU A 212 -6.46 6.40 -1.44
C LEU A 212 -5.37 5.31 -1.46
N GLU A 213 -5.77 4.07 -1.18
CA GLU A 213 -4.86 2.92 -1.14
C GLU A 213 -4.33 2.51 -2.53
N HIS A 214 -5.08 2.78 -3.60
CA HIS A 214 -4.79 2.26 -4.94
C HIS A 214 -4.99 3.33 -6.04
N ASP A 215 -4.21 3.22 -7.11
CA ASP A 215 -4.27 4.15 -8.25
C ASP A 215 -5.29 3.75 -9.31
N ASN A 216 -5.81 2.52 -9.23
CA ASN A 216 -6.65 1.96 -10.28
C ASN A 216 -7.62 0.89 -9.77
N PHE A 217 -8.56 0.53 -10.65
CA PHE A 217 -9.61 -0.44 -10.35
C PHE A 217 -9.14 -1.90 -10.23
N VAL A 218 -7.86 -2.17 -10.42
CA VAL A 218 -7.25 -3.48 -10.20
C VAL A 218 -6.38 -3.50 -8.94
N PHE A 219 -6.60 -2.53 -8.04
CA PHE A 219 -6.01 -2.49 -6.70
C PHE A 219 -4.47 -2.47 -6.72
N THR A 220 -3.89 -1.71 -7.63
CA THR A 220 -2.43 -1.53 -7.68
C THR A 220 -2.06 -0.07 -7.50
N THR A 221 -0.88 0.16 -6.91
CA THR A 221 -0.25 1.47 -6.87
C THR A 221 0.23 1.89 -8.26
N GLU A 222 0.72 3.12 -8.40
CA GLU A 222 1.27 3.61 -9.68
C GLU A 222 2.41 2.72 -10.22
N ALA A 223 3.23 2.17 -9.32
CA ALA A 223 4.32 1.27 -9.68
C ALA A 223 3.84 -0.16 -10.05
N GLY A 224 2.53 -0.43 -9.98
CA GLY A 224 1.94 -1.75 -10.19
C GLY A 224 2.08 -2.67 -8.98
N THR A 225 2.35 -2.15 -7.78
CA THR A 225 2.37 -2.97 -6.56
C THR A 225 0.94 -3.25 -6.12
N ARG A 226 0.61 -4.52 -5.89
CA ARG A 226 -0.70 -4.94 -5.41
C ARG A 226 -0.93 -4.51 -3.96
N THR A 227 -2.09 -3.92 -3.68
CA THR A 227 -2.54 -3.52 -2.34
C THR A 227 -3.73 -4.35 -1.89
N GLU A 228 -4.33 -4.06 -0.73
CA GLU A 228 -5.55 -4.74 -0.27
C GLU A 228 -6.77 -4.43 -1.16
N ASP A 229 -7.70 -5.38 -1.23
CA ASP A 229 -8.98 -5.21 -1.93
C ASP A 229 -9.91 -4.33 -1.11
N THR A 230 -10.34 -3.18 -1.65
CA THR A 230 -11.29 -2.28 -0.99
C THR A 230 -12.51 -1.98 -1.85
N ASN A 231 -13.48 -1.26 -1.31
CA ASN A 231 -14.60 -0.74 -2.10
C ASN A 231 -14.22 0.62 -2.69
N ILE A 232 -13.40 0.60 -3.75
CA ILE A 232 -12.86 1.77 -4.45
C ILE A 232 -13.88 2.90 -4.63
N ARG A 233 -15.09 2.55 -5.07
CA ARG A 233 -16.15 3.54 -5.32
C ARG A 233 -16.61 4.19 -4.01
N ALA A 234 -16.86 3.38 -2.98
CA ALA A 234 -17.31 3.88 -1.70
C ALA A 234 -16.21 4.69 -1.00
N ASP A 235 -14.96 4.25 -1.09
CA ASP A 235 -13.79 4.96 -0.55
C ASP A 235 -13.61 6.32 -1.23
N TYR A 236 -13.68 6.35 -2.56
CA TYR A 236 -13.57 7.59 -3.35
C TYR A 236 -14.69 8.59 -3.02
N VAL A 237 -15.94 8.13 -2.93
CA VAL A 237 -17.08 8.98 -2.56
C VAL A 237 -16.97 9.47 -1.11
N ALA A 238 -16.51 8.62 -0.19
CA ALA A 238 -16.33 9.00 1.20
C ALA A 238 -15.21 10.04 1.36
N LEU A 239 -14.07 9.86 0.67
CA LEU A 239 -12.98 10.84 0.64
C LEU A 239 -13.45 12.18 0.05
N TYR A 240 -14.25 12.16 -1.02
CA TYR A 240 -14.89 13.36 -1.56
C TYR A 240 -15.71 14.09 -0.49
N HIS A 241 -16.59 13.39 0.23
CA HIS A 241 -17.40 14.01 1.28
C HIS A 241 -16.55 14.62 2.40
N PHE A 242 -15.50 13.91 2.82
CA PHE A 242 -14.56 14.41 3.81
C PHE A 242 -13.88 15.71 3.36
N LEU A 243 -13.33 15.75 2.13
CA LEU A 243 -12.68 16.95 1.60
C LEU A 243 -13.68 18.09 1.38
N ALA A 244 -14.89 17.81 0.91
CA ALA A 244 -15.94 18.80 0.74
C ALA A 244 -16.36 19.42 2.09
N GLU A 245 -16.51 18.63 3.14
CA GLU A 245 -16.81 19.12 4.49
C GLU A 245 -15.65 19.97 5.05
N LEU A 246 -14.40 19.53 4.86
CA LEU A 246 -13.22 20.31 5.22
C LEU A 246 -13.15 21.65 4.47
N PHE A 247 -13.46 21.66 3.18
CA PHE A 247 -13.46 22.87 2.35
C PHE A 247 -14.52 23.86 2.81
N ASN A 248 -15.73 23.38 3.10
CA ASN A 248 -16.79 24.23 3.67
C ASN A 248 -16.38 24.82 5.02
N LEU A 249 -15.78 24.01 5.91
CA LEU A 249 -15.27 24.49 7.18
C LEU A 249 -14.19 25.57 6.99
N ALA A 250 -13.25 25.36 6.06
CA ALA A 250 -12.21 26.34 5.77
C ALA A 250 -12.78 27.64 5.19
N LEU A 251 -13.76 27.55 4.30
CA LEU A 251 -14.44 28.69 3.70
C LEU A 251 -15.24 29.51 4.72
N ASP A 252 -15.83 28.87 5.73
CA ASP A 252 -16.48 29.57 6.87
C ASP A 252 -15.46 30.30 7.76
N LYS A 253 -14.23 29.79 7.82
CA LYS A 253 -13.19 30.25 8.77
C LYS A 253 -12.11 31.12 8.14
N ALA A 254 -12.11 31.35 6.83
CA ALA A 254 -11.05 32.13 6.19
C ALA A 254 -11.52 33.02 5.03
N THR A 255 -10.85 34.17 4.87
CA THR A 255 -11.08 35.07 3.71
C THR A 255 -10.48 34.55 2.42
N LYS A 256 -9.48 33.68 2.53
CA LYS A 256 -8.84 33.02 1.40
C LYS A 256 -8.62 31.55 1.74
N VAL A 257 -8.94 30.67 0.81
CA VAL A 257 -8.63 29.25 0.93
C VAL A 257 -7.82 28.85 -0.30
N ARG A 258 -6.71 28.14 -0.06
CA ARG A 258 -5.91 27.50 -1.11
C ARG A 258 -5.87 25.99 -0.91
N TYR A 259 -5.85 25.27 -2.02
CA TYR A 259 -5.68 23.82 -2.02
C TYR A 259 -4.54 23.40 -2.94
N TYR A 260 -3.73 22.44 -2.49
CA TYR A 260 -2.61 21.89 -3.25
C TYR A 260 -2.70 20.37 -3.27
N ASN A 261 -2.67 19.78 -4.45
CA ASN A 261 -2.48 18.34 -4.63
C ASN A 261 -1.00 18.04 -4.88
N VAL A 262 -0.44 17.05 -4.21
CA VAL A 262 0.93 16.58 -4.38
C VAL A 262 0.88 15.11 -4.77
N ARG A 263 1.67 14.74 -5.76
CA ARG A 263 1.72 13.37 -6.26
C ARG A 263 2.37 12.44 -5.23
N GLY A 264 1.58 11.48 -4.73
CA GLY A 264 2.06 10.31 -3.98
C GLY A 264 2.34 9.11 -4.88
N ASN A 265 2.74 7.98 -4.30
CA ASN A 265 3.07 6.76 -5.03
C ASN A 265 1.97 5.70 -5.03
N HIS A 266 0.98 5.78 -4.13
CA HIS A 266 -0.15 4.85 -4.08
C HIS A 266 -1.26 5.21 -5.06
N SER A 267 -1.69 6.47 -5.12
CA SER A 267 -2.94 6.87 -5.80
C SER A 267 -2.88 8.18 -6.61
N PRO A 268 -1.79 8.49 -7.34
CA PRO A 268 -1.61 9.79 -7.99
C PRO A 268 -2.69 10.16 -9.02
N SER A 269 -3.16 9.20 -9.82
CA SER A 269 -4.20 9.40 -10.82
C SER A 269 -5.56 9.62 -10.15
N MET A 270 -5.88 8.81 -9.15
CA MET A 270 -7.15 8.90 -8.42
C MET A 270 -7.25 10.22 -7.63
N ASP A 271 -6.18 10.57 -6.89
CA ASP A 271 -6.09 11.82 -6.14
C ASP A 271 -6.24 13.03 -7.07
N TRP A 272 -5.57 13.02 -8.22
CA TRP A 272 -5.68 14.08 -9.22
C TRP A 272 -7.10 14.22 -9.80
N THR A 273 -7.76 13.10 -10.14
CA THR A 273 -9.14 13.15 -10.64
C THR A 273 -10.13 13.65 -9.60
N LEU A 274 -9.89 13.39 -8.32
CA LEU A 274 -10.68 13.94 -7.23
C LEU A 274 -10.45 15.45 -7.10
N SER A 275 -9.20 15.91 -7.19
CA SER A 275 -8.87 17.34 -7.18
C SER A 275 -9.51 18.10 -8.35
N LEU A 276 -9.57 17.51 -9.55
CA LEU A 276 -10.28 18.09 -10.70
C LEU A 276 -11.77 18.32 -10.39
N MET A 277 -12.44 17.34 -9.80
CA MET A 277 -13.84 17.46 -9.41
C MET A 277 -14.04 18.55 -8.35
N LEU A 278 -13.19 18.58 -7.34
CA LEU A 278 -13.25 19.58 -6.29
C LEU A 278 -13.02 21.00 -6.84
N GLN A 279 -12.12 21.17 -7.81
CA GLN A 279 -11.89 22.46 -8.47
C GLN A 279 -13.15 23.01 -9.14
N GLU A 280 -13.92 22.16 -9.83
CA GLU A 280 -15.19 22.55 -10.46
C GLU A 280 -16.28 22.88 -9.43
N LEU A 281 -16.31 22.15 -8.31
CA LEU A 281 -17.31 22.32 -7.26
C LEU A 281 -17.04 23.50 -6.32
N PHE A 282 -15.77 23.88 -6.15
CA PHE A 282 -15.34 24.94 -5.23
C PHE A 282 -14.54 26.01 -5.98
N PRO A 283 -15.13 26.72 -6.96
CA PRO A 283 -14.43 27.72 -7.76
C PRO A 283 -13.91 28.91 -6.95
N GLN A 284 -14.39 29.09 -5.71
CA GLN A 284 -13.90 30.10 -4.76
C GLN A 284 -12.57 29.72 -4.08
N ILE A 285 -12.11 28.47 -4.19
CA ILE A 285 -10.82 28.02 -3.65
C ILE A 285 -9.76 28.13 -4.74
N GLU A 286 -8.64 28.77 -4.44
CA GLU A 286 -7.47 28.77 -5.33
C GLU A 286 -6.80 27.39 -5.28
N MET A 287 -6.88 26.62 -6.36
CA MET A 287 -6.35 25.25 -6.41
C MET A 287 -5.16 25.12 -7.36
N ASP A 288 -4.09 24.47 -6.89
CA ASP A 288 -3.04 23.90 -7.73
C ASP A 288 -3.15 22.37 -7.65
N ILE A 289 -3.70 21.79 -8.71
CA ILE A 289 -4.05 20.37 -8.78
C ILE A 289 -3.04 19.55 -9.58
N GLU A 290 -2.08 20.18 -10.25
CA GLU A 290 -1.12 19.48 -11.10
C GLU A 290 -0.36 18.45 -10.24
N PRO A 291 -0.25 17.17 -10.67
CA PRO A 291 0.35 16.11 -9.87
C PRO A 291 1.87 16.18 -9.90
N ASP A 292 2.43 17.32 -9.51
CA ASP A 292 3.86 17.50 -9.30
C ASP A 292 4.27 16.85 -7.98
N SER A 293 5.44 16.22 -7.97
CA SER A 293 5.99 15.58 -6.77
C SER A 293 6.59 16.56 -5.76
N LEU A 294 6.84 17.80 -6.17
CA LEU A 294 7.40 18.85 -5.32
C LEU A 294 6.75 20.17 -5.72
N LYS A 295 6.13 20.84 -4.74
CA LYS A 295 5.58 22.19 -4.88
C LYS A 295 6.15 23.09 -3.79
N ALA A 296 6.08 24.39 -4.00
CA ALA A 296 6.46 25.37 -2.99
C ALA A 296 5.49 26.55 -2.97
N ILE A 297 5.16 27.00 -1.77
CA ILE A 297 4.23 28.09 -1.52
C ILE A 297 4.82 29.05 -0.49
N SER A 298 4.32 30.28 -0.47
CA SER A 298 4.54 31.21 0.63
C SER A 298 3.23 31.49 1.35
N VAL A 299 3.28 31.52 2.67
CA VAL A 299 2.22 32.03 3.56
C VAL A 299 2.84 33.15 4.38
N TYR A 300 2.49 34.39 4.09
CA TYR A 300 3.23 35.58 4.53
C TYR A 300 4.74 35.48 4.29
N ASP A 301 5.52 35.38 5.37
CA ASP A 301 6.98 35.35 5.42
C ASP A 301 7.52 33.93 5.63
N THR A 302 6.65 32.94 5.43
CA THR A 302 6.94 31.53 5.60
C THR A 302 6.90 30.83 4.25
N PHE A 303 8.02 30.26 3.85
CA PHE A 303 8.14 29.34 2.74
C PHE A 303 7.75 27.94 3.20
N ILE A 304 6.98 27.24 2.39
CA ILE A 304 6.55 25.86 2.65
C ILE A 304 6.76 25.06 1.37
N ALA A 305 7.62 24.05 1.41
CA ALA A 305 7.70 23.03 0.38
C ALA A 305 6.78 21.85 0.72
N LEU A 306 6.15 21.30 -0.30
CA LEU A 306 5.21 20.18 -0.23
C LEU A 306 5.74 19.06 -1.11
N GLU A 307 6.01 17.90 -0.53
CA GLU A 307 6.45 16.70 -1.26
C GLU A 307 6.01 15.44 -0.54
N HIS A 308 5.63 14.39 -1.27
CA HIS A 308 5.15 13.17 -0.63
C HIS A 308 6.25 12.41 0.13
N GLY A 309 7.47 12.31 -0.44
CA GLY A 309 8.64 11.71 0.20
C GLY A 309 9.11 10.37 -0.40
N ASP A 310 8.46 9.88 -1.46
CA ASP A 310 8.78 8.64 -2.17
C ASP A 310 9.95 8.79 -3.17
N ILE A 311 10.09 9.96 -3.80
CA ILE A 311 11.04 10.14 -4.92
C ILE A 311 12.44 10.56 -4.45
N LYS A 312 12.53 11.44 -3.46
CA LYS A 312 13.78 12.15 -3.12
C LYS A 312 14.11 11.98 -1.64
N SER A 313 15.40 11.83 -1.34
CA SER A 313 15.86 11.98 0.04
C SER A 313 15.76 13.43 0.48
N ALA A 314 15.60 13.68 1.78
CA ALA A 314 15.51 15.04 2.35
C ALA A 314 16.61 15.99 1.82
N LYS A 315 17.87 15.53 1.75
CA LYS A 315 18.97 16.31 1.17
C LYS A 315 18.73 16.72 -0.29
N ARG A 316 18.21 15.81 -1.13
CA ARG A 316 17.89 16.13 -2.53
C ARG A 316 16.71 17.07 -2.66
N VAL A 317 15.80 17.06 -1.68
CA VAL A 317 14.66 17.97 -1.61
C VAL A 317 15.16 19.39 -1.30
N GLU A 318 16.05 19.55 -0.30
CA GLU A 318 16.72 20.84 -0.01
C GLU A 318 17.41 21.42 -1.24
N GLU A 319 18.24 20.60 -1.91
CA GLU A 319 18.96 21.00 -3.13
C GLU A 319 17.97 21.38 -4.25
N SER A 320 16.86 20.64 -4.40
CA SER A 320 15.82 20.93 -5.38
C SER A 320 15.10 22.25 -5.08
N ILE A 321 14.77 22.51 -3.82
CA ILE A 321 14.10 23.74 -3.39
C ILE A 321 14.96 24.96 -3.69
N GLY A 322 16.23 24.94 -3.28
CA GLY A 322 17.15 26.06 -3.51
C GLY A 322 17.44 26.33 -4.99
N TYR A 323 17.25 25.33 -5.86
CA TYR A 323 17.39 25.48 -7.30
C TYR A 323 16.09 25.92 -7.99
N LEU A 324 14.98 25.22 -7.75
CA LEU A 324 13.70 25.40 -8.45
C LEU A 324 12.90 26.60 -7.92
N TYR A 325 12.97 26.86 -6.61
CA TYR A 325 12.15 27.87 -5.94
C TYR A 325 13.01 28.95 -5.27
N ARG A 326 14.21 29.20 -5.80
CA ARG A 326 15.19 30.15 -5.24
C ARG A 326 14.58 31.49 -4.84
N ASP A 327 13.80 32.08 -5.73
CA ASP A 327 13.23 33.41 -5.53
C ASP A 327 12.22 33.41 -4.37
N LEU A 328 11.35 32.41 -4.31
CA LEU A 328 10.36 32.25 -3.23
C LEU A 328 11.06 31.96 -1.90
N PHE A 329 12.01 31.01 -1.92
CA PHE A 329 12.82 30.63 -0.77
C PHE A 329 13.57 31.83 -0.19
N SER A 330 14.21 32.65 -1.03
CA SER A 330 15.00 33.81 -0.59
C SER A 330 14.18 34.96 0.02
N LYS A 331 12.87 35.02 -0.26
CA LYS A 331 11.97 36.10 0.19
C LYS A 331 11.30 35.82 1.53
N CYS A 332 11.38 34.60 2.03
CA CYS A 332 10.76 34.18 3.28
C CYS A 332 11.81 34.01 4.38
N ASN A 333 11.45 34.41 5.59
CA ASN A 333 12.29 34.27 6.78
C ASN A 333 12.18 32.91 7.47
N PHE A 334 11.07 32.19 7.26
CA PHE A 334 10.85 30.86 7.83
C PHE A 334 10.68 29.82 6.72
N HIS A 335 11.22 28.62 6.91
CA HIS A 335 11.19 27.56 5.91
C HIS A 335 10.74 26.25 6.53
N TYR A 336 9.66 25.70 5.98
CA TYR A 336 9.15 24.38 6.32
C TYR A 336 9.14 23.47 5.11
N VAL A 337 9.34 22.17 5.34
CA VAL A 337 9.09 21.12 4.35
C VAL A 337 8.09 20.15 4.96
N PHE A 338 6.95 19.95 4.30
CA PHE A 338 5.95 18.96 4.66
C PHE A 338 6.11 17.71 3.79
N THR A 339 6.18 16.57 4.46
CA THR A 339 6.42 15.25 3.84
C THR A 339 5.78 14.11 4.64
N GLY A 340 5.44 13.03 3.93
CA GLY A 340 4.78 11.82 4.42
C GLY A 340 5.58 10.54 4.11
N HIS A 341 4.93 9.54 3.50
CA HIS A 341 5.43 8.26 2.97
C HIS A 341 5.99 7.26 4.00
N LEU A 342 6.78 7.72 4.96
CA LEU A 342 7.49 6.87 5.92
C LEU A 342 6.74 6.73 7.26
N HIS A 343 5.43 7.00 7.30
CA HIS A 343 4.46 6.73 8.38
C HIS A 343 5.02 6.87 9.81
N GLY A 344 5.71 7.98 10.09
CA GLY A 344 6.33 8.21 11.40
C GLY A 344 6.59 9.68 11.63
N GLU A 345 6.22 10.22 12.79
CA GLU A 345 6.40 11.64 13.11
C GLU A 345 7.86 11.94 13.46
N LYS A 346 8.47 12.91 12.77
CA LYS A 346 9.82 13.36 13.08
C LYS A 346 10.02 14.79 12.60
N GLU A 347 10.23 15.70 13.54
CA GLU A 347 10.79 17.00 13.21
C GLU A 347 12.30 16.84 13.03
N ILE A 348 12.82 17.21 11.85
CA ILE A 348 14.26 17.24 11.59
C ILE A 348 14.64 18.68 11.35
N LEU A 349 15.41 19.26 12.28
CA LEU A 349 16.05 20.54 12.05
C LEU A 349 17.24 20.33 11.10
N SER A 350 17.19 20.95 9.94
CA SER A 350 18.33 21.06 9.02
C SER A 350 18.98 22.43 9.16
N ASP A 351 20.19 22.58 8.62
CA ASP A 351 20.89 23.87 8.57
C ASP A 351 20.15 24.92 7.70
N THR A 352 19.16 24.50 6.90
CA THR A 352 18.45 25.34 5.92
C THR A 352 16.94 25.50 6.18
N GLY A 353 16.40 24.90 7.24
CA GLY A 353 14.97 24.95 7.56
C GLY A 353 14.49 23.79 8.44
N THR A 354 13.21 23.82 8.81
CA THR A 354 12.58 22.77 9.62
C THR A 354 11.83 21.78 8.73
N PHE A 355 12.22 20.51 8.77
CA PHE A 355 11.42 19.43 8.19
C PHE A 355 10.36 19.01 9.18
N VAL A 356 9.09 19.17 8.80
CA VAL A 356 7.95 18.74 9.59
C VAL A 356 7.36 17.53 8.87
N LYS A 357 7.69 16.35 9.39
CA LYS A 357 7.14 15.10 8.91
C LYS A 357 5.79 14.85 9.58
N ILE A 358 4.75 14.72 8.78
CA ILE A 358 3.36 14.64 9.25
C ILE A 358 2.90 13.19 9.14
N ARG A 359 2.10 12.75 10.11
CA ARG A 359 1.51 11.41 10.15
C ARG A 359 0.00 11.54 10.30
N PHE A 360 -0.74 10.80 9.47
CA PHE A 360 -2.07 10.32 9.81
C PHE A 360 -1.97 8.83 10.21
N PRO A 361 -2.67 8.40 11.27
CA PRO A 361 -2.46 7.11 11.89
C PRO A 361 -2.88 5.91 11.05
#